data_AF-A0A7C1JP83-F1
#
_entry.id   AF-A0A7C1JP83-F1
#
_cell.length_a   1.000
_cell.length_b   1.000
_cell.length_c   1.000
_cell.angle_alpha   90.00
_cell.angle_beta   90.00
_cell.angle_gamma   90.00
#
_symmetry.space_group_name_H-M   'P 1'
#
loop_
_entity.id
_entity.type
_entity.pdbx_description
1 polymer ?
#
loop_
_entity_poly.entity_id
_entity_poly.type
_entity_poly.pdbx_seq_one_letter_code
_entity_poly.pdbx_strand_id
1 'polypeptide(L)' 'MRARPGDRVTLFDGTGVEFAAEIAGLRRDQVELLVLECRHVDREVGFPLTLAAALPKGQR' A
#
# COMPACT_ATOMS: atom_id res chain seq x y z
N MET A 1 7.71 7.29 -7.45
CA MET A 1 6.80 7.06 -8.60
C MET A 1 6.36 8.42 -9.16
N ARG A 2 6.22 8.60 -10.48
CA ARG A 2 5.77 9.86 -11.12
C ARG A 2 4.41 9.69 -11.79
N ALA A 3 3.43 9.22 -11.02
CA ALA A 3 2.08 8.92 -11.51
C ALA A 3 1.31 10.20 -11.88
N ARG A 4 0.25 10.05 -12.66
CA ARG A 4 -0.55 11.12 -13.27
C ARG A 4 -2.05 10.86 -13.07
N PRO A 5 -2.91 11.88 -13.20
CA PRO A 5 -4.35 11.66 -13.22
C PRO A 5 -4.75 10.63 -14.29
N GLY A 6 -5.65 9.71 -13.93
CA GLY A 6 -6.03 8.53 -14.71
C GLY A 6 -5.22 7.27 -14.42
N ASP A 7 -4.07 7.37 -13.74
CA ASP A 7 -3.32 6.17 -13.35
C ASP A 7 -4.03 5.41 -12.24
N ARG A 8 -4.04 4.08 -12.35
CA ARG A 8 -4.59 3.18 -11.34
C ARG A 8 -3.53 2.80 -10.30
N VAL A 9 -3.96 2.78 -9.05
CA VAL A 9 -3.15 2.38 -7.90
C VAL A 9 -3.95 1.43 -7.01
N THR A 10 -3.23 0.63 -6.22
CA THR A 10 -3.82 -0.21 -5.17
C THR A 10 -3.36 0.32 -3.83
N LEU A 11 -4.32 0.76 -3.01
CA LEU A 11 -4.06 1.22 -1.65
C LEU A 11 -4.27 0.06 -0.68
N PHE A 12 -3.56 0.10 0.44
CA PHE A 12 -3.73 -0.82 1.56
C PHE A 12 -3.52 -0.05 2.86
N ASP A 13 -4.22 -0.46 3.92
CA ASP A 13 -4.19 0.20 5.24
C ASP A 13 -3.65 -0.71 6.36
N GLY A 14 -3.25 -1.94 6.02
CA GLY A 14 -2.75 -2.93 6.97
C GLY A 14 -3.85 -3.72 7.69
N THR A 15 -5.13 -3.54 7.33
CA THR A 15 -6.25 -4.30 7.92
C THR A 15 -6.62 -5.57 7.13
N GLY A 16 -5.86 -5.88 6.07
CA GLY A 16 -6.21 -6.93 5.11
C GLY A 16 -7.21 -6.50 4.04
N VAL A 17 -7.47 -5.19 3.89
CA VAL A 17 -8.30 -4.64 2.82
C VAL A 17 -7.42 -3.91 1.81
N GLU A 18 -7.70 -4.17 0.53
CA GLU A 18 -7.14 -3.42 -0.59
C GLU A 18 -8.22 -2.55 -1.25
N PHE A 19 -7.79 -1.39 -1.74
CA PHE A 19 -8.64 -0.45 -2.46
C PHE A 19 -8.08 -0.21 -3.85
N ALA A 20 -8.85 -0.56 -4.88
CA ALA A 20 -8.52 -0.12 -6.24
C ALA A 20 -8.91 1.35 -6.35
N ALA A 21 -7.97 2.19 -6.74
CA ALA A 21 -8.21 3.63 -6.87
C ALA A 21 -7.58 4.19 -8.14
N GLU A 22 -8.09 5.34 -8.57
CA GLU A 22 -7.56 6.11 -9.69
C GLU A 22 -7.14 7.49 -9.22
N ILE A 23 -6.03 8.01 -9.75
CA ILE A 23 -5.60 9.38 -9.47
C ILE A 23 -6.56 10.35 -10.14
N ALA A 24 -7.27 11.15 -9.35
CA ALA A 24 -8.16 12.21 -9.84
C ALA A 24 -7.41 13.54 -10.03
N GLY A 25 -6.41 13.81 -9.18
CA GLY A 25 -5.69 15.09 -9.20
C GLY A 25 -4.38 15.05 -8.45
N LEU A 26 -3.48 15.96 -8.84
CA LEU A 26 -2.17 16.15 -8.22
C LEU A 26 -1.95 17.63 -7.88
N ARG A 27 -1.48 17.88 -6.67
CA ARG A 27 -0.96 19.16 -6.20
C ARG A 27 0.49 18.95 -5.75
N ARG A 28 1.15 20.02 -5.29
CA ARG A 28 2.57 19.98 -4.91
C ARG A 28 2.87 18.94 -3.81
N ASP A 29 1.98 18.78 -2.84
CA ASP A 29 2.13 17.96 -1.64
C ASP A 29 0.92 17.06 -1.36
N GLN A 30 -0.04 17.02 -2.28
CA GLN A 30 -1.29 16.29 -2.12
C GLN A 30 -1.65 15.54 -3.40
N VAL A 31 -2.22 14.35 -3.23
CA VAL A 31 -2.79 13.54 -4.29
C VAL A 31 -4.23 13.24 -3.93
N GLU A 32 -5.14 13.49 -4.87
CA GLU A 32 -6.56 13.17 -4.74
C GLU A 32 -6.82 11.85 -5.50
N LEU A 33 -7.48 10.90 -4.84
CA LEU A 33 -7.73 9.56 -5.37
C LEU A 33 -9.24 9.27 -5.33
N LEU A 34 -9.75 8.65 -6.38
CA LEU A 34 -11.10 8.10 -6.42
C LEU A 34 -11.03 6.59 -6.13
N VAL A 35 -11.65 6.13 -5.05
CA VAL A 35 -11.76 4.70 -4.75
C VAL A 35 -12.83 4.08 -5.65
N LEU A 36 -12.43 3.08 -6.44
CA LEU A 36 -13.26 2.37 -7.39
C LEU A 36 -13.82 1.07 -6.81
N GLU A 37 -13.05 0.41 -5.95
CA GLU A 37 -13.41 -0.88 -5.36
C GLU A 37 -12.74 -1.05 -3.99
N CYS A 38 -13.42 -1.73 -3.07
CA CYS A 38 -12.87 -2.19 -1.79
C CYS A 38 -12.99 -3.72 -1.74
N ARG A 39 -11.90 -4.42 -1.45
CA ARG A 39 -11.92 -5.88 -1.31
C ARG A 39 -11.08 -6.36 -0.14
N HIS A 40 -11.58 -7.39 0.53
CA HIS A 40 -10.77 -8.13 1.50
C HIS A 40 -9.80 -9.04 0.76
N VAL A 41 -8.54 -9.03 1.17
CA VAL A 41 -7.49 -9.82 0.55
C VAL A 41 -6.62 -10.45 1.61
N ASP A 42 -6.59 -11.78 1.62
CA ASP A 42 -5.73 -12.55 2.51
C ASP A 42 -4.50 -13.05 1.73
N ARG A 43 -3.32 -12.57 2.14
CA ARG A 43 -2.01 -13.08 1.70
C ARG A 43 -1.09 -13.36 2.89
N GLU A 44 -1.67 -13.43 4.08
CA GLU A 44 -0.90 -13.64 5.30
C GLU A 44 -0.56 -15.13 5.46
N VAL A 45 0.54 -15.41 6.15
CA VAL A 45 0.90 -16.79 6.50
C VAL A 45 -0.08 -17.28 7.56
N GLY A 46 -0.58 -18.52 7.41
CA GLY A 46 -1.59 -19.12 8.30
C GLY A 46 -1.12 -19.42 9.74
N PHE A 47 0.03 -18.89 10.16
CA PHE A 47 0.55 -18.99 11.52
C PHE A 47 1.39 -17.76 11.87
N PRO A 48 1.43 -17.36 13.15
CA PRO A 48 2.29 -16.27 13.59
C PRO A 48 3.77 -16.70 13.55
N LEU A 49 4.60 -15.91 12.86
CA LEU A 49 6.05 -16.11 12.80
C LEU A 49 6.77 -14.94 13.46
N THR A 50 7.56 -15.21 14.50
CA THR A 50 8.41 -14.20 15.13
C THR A 50 9.86 -14.36 14.68
N LEU A 51 10.41 -13.32 14.05
CA LEU A 51 11.79 -13.31 13.55
C LEU A 51 12.71 -12.58 14.54
N ALA A 52 13.65 -13.30 15.17
CA ALA A 52 14.72 -12.70 15.96
C ALA A 52 15.93 -12.39 15.07
N ALA A 53 16.04 -11.17 14.56
CA ALA A 53 17.21 -10.72 13.81
C ALA A 53 18.18 -9.99 14.76
N ALA A 54 19.50 -10.25 14.67
CA ALA A 54 20.57 -9.51 15.39
C ALA A 54 20.54 -8.00 15.05
N LEU A 55 21.54 -7.16 15.32
CA LEU A 55 21.62 -5.82 14.70
C LEU A 55 23.10 -5.58 14.33
N PRO A 56 23.51 -5.80 13.07
CA PRO A 56 24.89 -5.62 12.66
C PRO A 56 25.22 -4.14 12.67
N LYS A 57 26.50 -3.83 12.80
CA LYS A 57 27.01 -2.47 12.75
C LYS A 57 27.00 -2.00 11.28
N GLY A 58 25.94 -1.32 10.85
CA GLY A 58 25.77 -0.80 9.47
C GLY A 58 24.34 -1.02 8.92
N GLN A 59 24.10 -0.60 7.66
CA GLN A 59 22.85 -0.91 6.97
C GLN A 59 22.76 -2.40 6.61
N ARG A 60 21.55 -2.95 6.75
CA ARG A 60 21.15 -4.33 6.42
C ARG A 60 20.37 -4.38 5.13
#